data_AF-A0A226NJ34-F1
#
_entry.id   AF-A0A226NJ34-F1
#
_cell.length_a   1.000
_cell.length_b   1.000
_cell.length_c   1.000
_cell.angle_alpha   90.00
_cell.angle_beta   90.00
_cell.angle_gamma   90.00
#
_symmetry.space_group_name_H-M   'P 1'
#
loop_
_entity.id
_entity.type
_entity.pdbx_description
1 polymer ?
#
loop_
_entity_poly.entity_id
_entity_poly.type
_entity_poly.pdbx_seq_one_letter_code
_entity_poly.pdbx_strand_id
1 'polypeptide(L)'
;MLLLAAAFIVAVVLLLYMVSPLISPKPLKLPGAHVVVTGGSSGIGKCIAIECYKQGAFITLIARDENKLLQTKKEIEKYSVNDKQAQEKLGPVDLLVNCAGTSVTGKFEDIEVNSFEVKPYNIYVTVAYPPDTDTPGFAEESKTKPLETKLISETSSVCQAEQVARVIVKDAIQGNFNSFVGSDGYMLSILTSGMSPVTSITEGLQQVVCMGIFRIIGLFYLGSFDSIVRRCMMQREKSENIDKTE
;
A
#
# COMPACT_ATOMS: atom_id res chain seq x y z
N MET A 1 16.50 -0.43 -42.43
CA MET A 1 15.63 0.38 -41.54
C MET A 1 15.26 -0.33 -40.24
N LEU A 2 14.71 -1.56 -40.28
CA LEU A 2 14.30 -2.28 -39.05
C LEU A 2 15.45 -2.48 -38.04
N LEU A 3 16.64 -2.90 -38.49
CA LEU A 3 17.82 -3.10 -37.64
C LEU A 3 18.33 -1.79 -37.00
N LEU A 4 18.28 -0.68 -37.75
CA LEU A 4 18.68 0.64 -37.23
C LEU A 4 17.66 1.16 -36.19
N ALA A 5 16.36 0.94 -36.41
CA ALA A 5 15.33 1.26 -35.45
C ALA A 5 15.46 0.42 -34.16
N ALA A 6 15.71 -0.89 -34.29
CA ALA A 6 15.94 -1.76 -33.14
C ALA A 6 17.19 -1.36 -32.34
N ALA A 7 18.31 -1.07 -33.02
CA ALA A 7 19.54 -0.62 -32.38
C ALA A 7 19.35 0.73 -31.65
N PHE A 8 18.58 1.66 -32.23
CA PHE A 8 18.25 2.93 -31.58
C PHE A 8 17.39 2.73 -30.32
N ILE A 9 16.37 1.88 -30.38
CA ILE A 9 15.53 1.55 -29.22
C ILE A 9 16.39 0.92 -28.10
N VAL A 10 17.27 -0.02 -28.44
CA VAL A 10 18.18 -0.64 -27.46
C VAL A 10 19.12 0.40 -26.84
N ALA A 11 19.70 1.29 -27.65
CA ALA A 11 20.56 2.37 -27.14
C ALA A 11 19.81 3.33 -26.22
N VAL A 12 18.56 3.69 -26.54
CA VAL A 12 17.70 4.50 -25.68
C VAL A 12 17.40 3.76 -24.38
N VAL A 13 16.98 2.49 -24.42
CA VAL A 13 16.71 1.70 -23.21
C VAL A 13 17.95 1.57 -22.32
N LEU A 14 19.13 1.34 -22.91
CA LEU A 14 20.40 1.30 -22.18
C LEU A 14 20.74 2.65 -21.56
N LEU A 15 20.55 3.76 -22.28
CA LEU A 15 20.75 5.10 -21.75
C LEU A 15 19.79 5.39 -20.58
N LEU A 16 18.51 5.06 -20.72
CA LEU A 16 17.53 5.21 -19.65
C LEU A 16 17.90 4.35 -18.43
N TYR A 17 18.39 3.13 -18.64
CA TYR A 17 18.89 2.29 -17.56
C TYR A 17 20.09 2.92 -16.85
N MET A 18 21.05 3.49 -17.60
CA MET A 18 22.22 4.16 -17.05
C MET A 18 21.89 5.47 -16.31
N VAL A 19 20.83 6.17 -16.70
CA VAL A 19 20.39 7.42 -16.07
C VAL A 19 19.47 7.15 -14.86
N SER A 20 18.83 5.98 -14.76
CA SER A 20 17.94 5.62 -13.66
C SER A 20 18.53 5.88 -12.25
N PRO A 21 19.80 5.52 -11.95
CA PRO A 21 20.39 5.78 -10.63
C PRO A 21 20.50 7.26 -10.25
N LEU A 22 20.45 8.19 -11.22
CA LEU A 22 20.50 9.63 -10.97
C LEU A 22 19.15 10.18 -10.46
N ILE A 23 18.06 9.45 -10.71
CA ILE A 23 16.69 9.84 -10.35
C ILE A 23 16.21 9.02 -9.15
N SER A 24 16.81 7.85 -8.92
CA SER A 24 16.43 6.97 -7.82
C SER A 24 16.72 7.59 -6.44
N PRO A 25 15.76 7.49 -5.51
CA PRO A 25 15.93 7.98 -4.15
C PRO A 25 17.01 7.20 -3.40
N LYS A 26 17.60 7.86 -2.38
CA LYS A 26 18.60 7.21 -1.51
C LYS A 26 17.87 6.29 -0.53
N PRO A 27 18.23 4.99 -0.45
CA PRO A 27 17.57 4.08 0.46
C PRO A 27 17.74 4.48 1.93
N LEU A 28 16.68 4.35 2.72
CA LEU A 28 16.71 4.50 4.17
C LEU A 28 17.48 3.33 4.81
N LYS A 29 18.30 3.62 5.83
CA LYS A 29 18.95 2.57 6.62
C LYS A 29 18.11 2.30 7.86
N LEU A 30 17.50 1.11 7.95
CA LEU A 30 16.71 0.73 9.13
C LEU A 30 17.51 0.46 10.40
N PRO A 31 18.73 -0.09 10.38
CA PRO A 31 19.49 -0.30 11.60
C PRO A 31 19.70 1.02 12.36
N GLY A 32 19.10 1.12 13.54
CA GLY A 32 19.14 2.31 14.39
C GLY A 32 18.12 3.41 14.04
N ALA A 33 17.30 3.24 13.00
CA ALA A 33 16.26 4.19 12.65
C ALA A 33 15.06 4.09 13.60
N HIS A 34 14.39 5.20 13.88
CA HIS A 34 13.15 5.24 14.63
C HIS A 34 11.94 5.23 13.69
N VAL A 35 11.16 4.16 13.77
CA VAL A 35 9.94 3.95 12.99
C VAL A 35 8.71 4.09 13.89
N VAL A 36 7.80 4.99 13.52
CA VAL A 36 6.50 5.15 14.18
C VAL A 36 5.43 4.46 13.34
N VAL A 37 4.62 3.59 13.95
CA VAL A 37 3.55 2.86 13.27
C VAL A 37 2.20 3.15 13.92
N THR A 38 1.32 3.85 13.20
CA THR A 38 -0.09 4.01 13.60
C THR A 38 -0.89 2.77 13.19
N GLY A 39 -1.89 2.39 13.99
CA GLY A 39 -2.60 1.12 13.80
C GLY A 39 -1.71 -0.11 14.07
N GLY A 40 -0.56 0.07 14.74
CA GLY A 40 0.45 -0.98 14.93
C GLY A 40 0.06 -2.14 15.84
N SER A 41 -1.14 -2.14 16.43
CA SER A 41 -1.58 -3.18 17.38
C SER A 41 -2.18 -4.43 16.73
N SER A 42 -2.44 -4.43 15.42
CA SER A 42 -2.98 -5.58 14.69
C SER A 42 -2.77 -5.47 13.18
N GLY A 43 -3.09 -6.55 12.45
CA GLY A 43 -3.12 -6.56 10.98
C GLY A 43 -1.79 -6.15 10.33
N ILE A 44 -1.89 -5.43 9.20
CA ILE A 44 -0.73 -4.99 8.41
C ILE A 44 0.22 -4.12 9.24
N GLY A 45 -0.30 -3.17 10.03
CA GLY A 45 0.52 -2.27 10.86
C GLY A 45 1.40 -3.05 11.85
N LYS A 46 0.85 -4.07 12.51
CA LYS A 46 1.65 -4.97 13.37
C LYS A 46 2.75 -5.69 12.58
N CYS A 47 2.42 -6.25 11.42
CA CYS A 47 3.39 -6.97 10.59
C CYS A 47 4.50 -6.04 10.07
N ILE A 48 4.18 -4.79 9.73
CA ILE A 48 5.16 -3.76 9.36
C ILE A 48 6.10 -3.46 10.53
N ALA A 49 5.55 -3.27 11.73
CA ALA A 49 6.34 -3.03 12.93
C ALA A 49 7.33 -4.18 13.21
N ILE A 50 6.87 -5.43 13.11
CA ILE A 50 7.71 -6.63 13.25
C ILE A 50 8.82 -6.64 12.19
N GLU A 51 8.48 -6.36 10.93
CA GLU A 51 9.45 -6.39 9.83
C GLU A 51 10.53 -5.31 9.98
N CYS A 52 10.16 -4.09 10.34
CA CYS A 52 11.11 -3.03 10.63
C CYS A 52 12.01 -3.38 11.83
N TYR A 53 11.43 -3.95 12.90
CA TYR A 53 12.17 -4.32 14.11
C TYR A 53 13.22 -5.41 13.83
N LYS A 54 12.87 -6.42 13.02
CA LYS A 54 13.79 -7.48 12.56
C LYS A 54 15.01 -6.93 11.82
N GLN A 55 14.86 -5.77 11.17
CA GLN A 55 15.91 -5.10 10.43
C GLN A 55 16.71 -4.10 11.30
N GLY A 56 16.51 -4.10 12.62
CA GLY A 56 17.30 -3.31 13.57
C GLY A 56 16.74 -1.92 13.87
N ALA A 57 15.51 -1.63 13.48
CA ALA A 57 14.85 -0.36 13.80
C ALA A 57 14.34 -0.32 15.24
N PHE A 58 14.17 0.89 15.77
CA PHE A 58 13.39 1.19 16.96
C PHE A 58 11.94 1.44 16.57
N ILE A 59 10.98 1.02 17.40
CA ILE A 59 9.57 1.05 17.05
C ILE A 59 8.75 1.80 18.10
N THR A 60 8.01 2.82 17.67
CA THR A 60 6.89 3.39 18.43
C THR A 60 5.58 2.87 17.84
N LEU A 61 4.75 2.23 18.65
CA LEU A 61 3.42 1.78 18.25
C LEU A 61 2.36 2.77 18.73
N ILE A 62 1.43 3.13 17.84
CA ILE A 62 0.29 3.98 18.18
C ILE A 62 -1.00 3.24 17.84
N ALA A 63 -1.86 3.01 18.83
CA ALA A 63 -3.20 2.47 18.65
C ALA A 63 -4.10 2.87 19.82
N ARG A 64 -5.41 2.61 19.67
CA ARG A 64 -6.43 3.00 20.66
C ARG A 64 -6.51 2.06 21.87
N ASP A 65 -6.09 0.81 21.72
CA ASP A 65 -6.23 -0.24 22.72
C ASP A 65 -4.87 -0.56 23.34
N GLU A 66 -4.69 -0.17 24.60
CA GLU A 66 -3.45 -0.34 25.36
C GLU A 66 -3.09 -1.82 25.57
N ASN A 67 -4.07 -2.68 25.84
CA ASN A 67 -3.82 -4.10 26.07
C ASN A 67 -3.27 -4.77 24.80
N LYS A 68 -3.86 -4.45 23.63
CA LYS A 68 -3.35 -4.95 22.35
C LYS A 68 -1.96 -4.40 22.02
N LEU A 69 -1.67 -3.14 22.39
CA LEU A 69 -0.33 -2.57 22.24
C LEU A 69 0.69 -3.31 23.08
N LEU A 70 0.39 -3.57 24.36
CA LEU A 70 1.29 -4.32 25.25
C LEU A 70 1.52 -5.76 24.77
N GLN A 71 0.48 -6.42 24.27
CA GLN A 71 0.63 -7.75 23.65
C GLN A 71 1.53 -7.68 22.41
N THR A 72 1.28 -6.71 21.53
CA THR A 72 2.05 -6.55 20.29
C THR A 72 3.51 -6.22 20.57
N LYS A 73 3.78 -5.37 21.57
CA LYS A 73 5.14 -5.09 22.07
C LYS A 73 5.85 -6.38 22.45
N LYS A 74 5.23 -7.23 23.28
CA LYS A 74 5.79 -8.53 23.69
C LYS A 74 6.02 -9.48 22.50
N GLU A 75 5.19 -9.42 21.47
CA GLU A 75 5.37 -10.21 20.24
C GLU A 75 6.56 -9.72 19.42
N ILE A 76 6.72 -8.40 19.26
CA ILE A 76 7.81 -7.77 18.50
C ILE A 76 9.15 -8.01 19.19
N GLU A 77 9.22 -7.88 20.51
CA GLU A 77 10.45 -8.06 21.30
C GLU A 77 11.11 -9.43 21.12
N LYS A 78 10.33 -10.46 20.74
CA LYS A 78 10.86 -11.80 20.40
C LYS A 78 11.83 -11.80 19.21
N TYR A 79 11.76 -10.77 18.37
CA TYR A 79 12.59 -10.61 17.18
C TYR A 79 13.76 -9.65 17.42
N SER A 80 14.09 -9.36 18.68
CA SER A 80 15.19 -8.46 19.02
C SER A 80 16.50 -8.93 18.42
N VAL A 81 17.21 -8.02 17.76
CA VAL A 81 18.54 -8.27 17.20
C VAL A 81 19.66 -7.68 18.05
N ASN A 82 19.34 -6.82 19.04
CA ASN A 82 20.29 -6.33 20.04
C ASN A 82 19.60 -5.81 21.31
N ASP A 83 20.33 -5.79 22.43
CA ASP A 83 19.83 -5.33 23.74
C ASP A 83 19.46 -3.84 23.77
N LYS A 84 19.91 -3.06 22.78
CA LYS A 84 19.69 -1.62 22.74
C LYS A 84 18.33 -1.23 22.13
N GLN A 85 17.61 -2.13 21.45
CA GLN A 85 16.35 -1.80 20.76
C GLN A 85 15.16 -1.50 21.70
N ALA A 86 15.20 -1.98 22.96
CA ALA A 86 14.16 -1.72 23.95
C ALA A 86 14.49 -0.47 24.78
N GLN A 87 14.17 0.71 24.24
CA GLN A 87 14.39 2.01 24.92
C GLN A 87 13.07 2.73 25.19
N GLU A 88 12.97 3.40 26.34
CA GLU A 88 11.78 4.19 26.72
C GLU A 88 11.69 5.54 26.01
N LYS A 89 12.81 6.08 25.53
CA LYS A 89 12.88 7.35 24.79
C LYS A 89 13.66 7.16 23.51
N LEU A 90 12.99 7.42 22.40
CA LEU A 90 13.56 7.31 21.06
C LEU A 90 13.87 8.71 20.51
N GLY A 91 14.86 8.77 19.61
CA GLY A 91 15.26 10.00 18.92
C GLY A 91 14.23 10.50 17.90
N PRO A 92 14.62 11.40 16.97
CA PRO A 92 13.73 11.87 15.90
C PRO A 92 13.18 10.71 15.06
N VAL A 93 11.99 10.89 14.46
CA VAL A 93 11.33 9.86 13.66
C VAL A 93 11.92 9.83 12.24
N ASP A 94 12.37 8.66 11.80
CA ASP A 94 12.97 8.44 10.48
C ASP A 94 11.97 7.85 9.47
N LEU A 95 10.93 7.14 9.95
CA LEU A 95 9.86 6.58 9.14
C LEU A 95 8.53 6.62 9.89
N LEU A 96 7.50 7.17 9.25
CA LEU A 96 6.12 7.13 9.74
C LEU A 96 5.29 6.22 8.86
N VAL A 97 4.70 5.19 9.45
CA VAL A 97 3.75 4.29 8.80
C VAL A 97 2.35 4.67 9.28
N ASN A 98 1.61 5.36 8.43
CA ASN A 98 0.23 5.72 8.71
C ASN A 98 -0.72 4.58 8.27
N CYS A 99 -0.88 3.55 9.11
CA CYS A 99 -1.69 2.35 8.81
C CYS A 99 -3.03 2.33 9.58
N ALA A 100 -3.38 3.39 10.30
CA ALA A 100 -4.70 3.52 10.92
C ALA A 100 -5.77 3.74 9.84
N GLY A 101 -6.82 2.92 9.83
CA GLY A 101 -8.01 3.08 8.97
C GLY A 101 -8.90 4.26 9.37
N THR A 102 -8.30 5.42 9.65
CA THR A 102 -8.99 6.65 9.99
C THR A 102 -8.86 7.61 8.81
N SER A 103 -9.93 7.76 8.04
CA SER A 103 -10.08 8.88 7.14
C SER A 103 -10.41 10.11 7.98
N VAL A 104 -9.52 11.12 7.99
CA VAL A 104 -9.85 12.44 8.53
C VAL A 104 -10.41 13.25 7.37
N THR A 105 -11.71 13.51 7.38
CA THR A 105 -12.35 14.41 6.42
C THR A 105 -12.16 15.85 6.89
N GLY A 106 -11.32 16.62 6.20
CA GLY A 106 -11.12 18.07 6.40
C GLY A 106 -11.44 18.86 5.13
N LYS A 107 -11.42 20.20 5.17
CA LYS A 107 -11.52 20.99 3.94
C LYS A 107 -10.26 20.78 3.10
N PHE A 108 -10.39 20.91 1.78
CA PHE A 108 -9.27 20.73 0.84
C PHE A 108 -8.06 21.63 1.16
N GLU A 109 -8.30 22.80 1.75
CA GLU A 109 -7.28 23.76 2.20
C GLU A 109 -6.56 23.35 3.51
N ASP A 110 -7.09 22.39 4.26
CA ASP A 110 -6.53 21.91 5.53
C ASP A 110 -5.73 20.60 5.36
N ILE A 111 -5.72 20.00 4.16
CA ILE A 111 -4.95 18.78 3.85
C ILE A 111 -3.58 19.19 3.33
N GLU A 112 -2.69 19.56 4.24
CA GLU A 112 -1.28 19.78 3.94
C GLU A 112 -0.52 18.46 4.05
N VAL A 113 0.01 17.96 2.92
CA VAL A 113 1.43 17.64 2.71
C VAL A 113 1.57 17.27 1.23
N ASN A 114 2.09 18.20 0.43
CA ASN A 114 2.45 17.90 -0.95
C ASN A 114 3.84 17.24 -0.96
N SER A 115 4.00 16.06 -1.59
CA SER A 115 5.29 15.34 -1.61
C SER A 115 6.44 16.19 -2.21
N PHE A 116 6.12 17.21 -2.99
CA PHE A 116 7.09 18.15 -3.56
C PHE A 116 7.72 19.10 -2.51
N GLU A 117 7.00 19.44 -1.44
CA GLU A 117 7.50 20.37 -0.40
C GLU A 117 8.47 19.71 0.56
N VAL A 118 8.31 18.40 0.79
CA VAL A 118 9.12 17.64 1.74
C VAL A 118 10.39 17.03 1.10
N LYS A 119 10.44 16.99 -0.24
CA LYS A 119 11.57 16.44 -1.01
C LYS A 119 12.93 17.11 -0.71
N PRO A 120 13.05 18.44 -0.55
CA PRO A 120 14.31 19.09 -0.17
C PRO A 120 14.84 18.65 1.21
N TYR A 121 13.95 18.17 2.09
CA TYR A 121 14.29 17.70 3.44
C TYR A 121 14.62 16.20 3.48
N ASN A 122 14.75 15.54 2.32
CA ASN A 122 15.02 14.10 2.20
C ASN A 122 13.94 13.24 2.89
N ILE A 123 12.69 13.70 2.84
CA ILE A 123 11.51 12.96 3.29
C ILE A 123 10.86 12.32 2.06
N TYR A 124 10.57 11.03 2.16
CA TYR A 124 9.90 10.26 1.12
C TYR A 124 8.51 9.84 1.58
N VAL A 125 7.57 9.76 0.63
CA VAL A 125 6.20 9.31 0.87
C VAL A 125 5.96 8.07 0.01
N THR A 126 5.46 7.01 0.62
CA THR A 126 5.06 5.78 -0.05
C THR A 126 3.56 5.56 0.15
N VAL A 127 2.82 5.45 -0.95
CA VAL A 127 1.41 5.09 -1.01
C VAL A 127 1.31 3.59 -1.26
N ALA A 128 0.72 2.86 -0.31
CA ALA A 128 0.53 1.42 -0.42
C ALA A 128 -0.89 1.07 -0.89
N TYR A 129 -0.98 0.15 -1.84
CA TYR A 129 -2.23 -0.43 -2.35
C TYR A 129 -2.32 -1.91 -1.92
N PRO A 130 -2.61 -2.19 -0.64
CA PRO A 130 -2.75 -3.57 -0.18
C PRO A 130 -4.00 -4.22 -0.79
N PRO A 131 -3.95 -5.50 -1.19
CA PRO A 131 -5.13 -6.27 -1.55
C PRO A 131 -5.92 -6.64 -0.29
N ASP A 132 -7.04 -7.36 -0.47
CA ASP A 132 -7.70 -8.05 0.64
C ASP A 132 -6.67 -8.89 1.40
N THR A 133 -6.50 -8.58 2.68
CA THR A 133 -5.41 -9.11 3.50
C THR A 133 -5.99 -9.79 4.73
N ASP A 134 -5.52 -11.01 4.98
CA ASP A 134 -5.88 -11.83 6.14
C ASP A 134 -5.47 -11.11 7.43
N THR A 135 -6.45 -10.42 8.01
CA THR A 135 -6.28 -9.61 9.21
C THR A 135 -7.53 -9.74 10.08
N PRO A 136 -7.41 -9.53 11.41
CA PRO A 136 -8.58 -9.45 12.27
C PRO A 136 -9.58 -8.38 11.81
N GLY A 137 -9.09 -7.25 11.28
CA GLY A 137 -9.94 -6.19 10.74
C GLY A 137 -10.77 -6.65 9.54
N PHE A 138 -10.15 -7.35 8.59
CA PHE A 138 -10.83 -7.92 7.44
C PHE A 138 -11.87 -8.99 7.84
N ALA A 139 -11.55 -9.81 8.83
CA ALA A 139 -12.48 -10.81 9.37
C ALA A 139 -13.71 -10.16 10.04
N GLU A 140 -13.52 -9.08 10.80
CA GLU A 140 -14.63 -8.32 11.39
C GLU A 140 -15.47 -7.59 10.33
N GLU A 141 -14.84 -6.94 9.37
CA GLU A 141 -15.53 -6.27 8.25
C GLU A 141 -16.41 -7.25 7.46
N SER A 142 -15.90 -8.46 7.21
CA SER A 142 -16.58 -9.50 6.43
C SER A 142 -17.91 -9.96 7.04
N LYS A 143 -18.10 -9.79 8.36
CA LYS A 143 -19.36 -10.17 9.05
C LYS A 143 -20.54 -9.32 8.61
N THR A 144 -20.32 -8.03 8.38
CA THR A 144 -21.38 -7.04 8.05
C THR A 144 -21.34 -6.59 6.60
N LYS A 145 -20.35 -7.05 5.83
CA LYS A 145 -20.15 -6.70 4.42
C LYS A 145 -21.39 -7.05 3.57
N PRO A 146 -21.94 -6.10 2.79
CA PRO A 146 -23.02 -6.36 1.84
C PRO A 146 -22.67 -7.46 0.84
N LEU A 147 -23.68 -8.16 0.32
CA LEU A 147 -23.48 -9.27 -0.62
C LEU A 147 -22.73 -8.83 -1.88
N GLU A 148 -23.08 -7.67 -2.43
CA GLU A 148 -22.41 -7.09 -3.59
C GLU A 148 -20.91 -6.88 -3.36
N THR A 149 -20.52 -6.39 -2.18
CA THR A 149 -19.12 -6.16 -1.81
C THR A 149 -18.39 -7.48 -1.57
N LYS A 150 -19.06 -8.50 -1.00
CA LYS A 150 -18.48 -9.86 -0.87
C LYS A 150 -18.17 -10.46 -2.24
N LEU A 151 -19.14 -10.43 -3.17
CA LEU A 151 -18.97 -10.96 -4.52
C LEU A 151 -17.86 -10.24 -5.30
N ILE A 152 -17.70 -8.93 -5.09
CA ILE A 152 -16.60 -8.17 -5.68
C ILE A 152 -15.26 -8.56 -5.03
N SER A 153 -15.17 -8.60 -3.70
CA SER A 153 -13.96 -9.00 -2.96
C SER A 153 -13.49 -10.42 -3.33
N GLU A 154 -14.41 -11.38 -3.47
CA GLU A 154 -14.12 -12.79 -3.81
C GLU A 154 -13.45 -12.97 -5.18
N THR A 155 -13.47 -11.95 -6.05
CA THR A 155 -12.75 -12.01 -7.33
C THR A 155 -11.22 -11.95 -7.15
N SER A 156 -10.75 -11.52 -5.99
CA SER A 156 -9.32 -11.36 -5.66
C SER A 156 -8.88 -12.33 -4.56
N SER A 157 -7.66 -12.86 -4.64
CA SER A 157 -7.11 -13.75 -3.61
C SER A 157 -6.71 -12.98 -2.36
N VAL A 158 -7.07 -13.50 -1.18
CA VAL A 158 -6.65 -12.94 0.11
C VAL A 158 -5.16 -13.20 0.35
N CYS A 159 -4.40 -12.13 0.66
CA CYS A 159 -2.97 -12.18 0.94
C CYS A 159 -2.67 -12.25 2.44
N GLN A 160 -1.52 -12.80 2.81
CA GLN A 160 -1.07 -12.82 4.21
C GLN A 160 -0.46 -11.47 4.61
N ALA A 161 -0.82 -10.97 5.81
CA ALA A 161 -0.41 -9.64 6.28
C ALA A 161 1.12 -9.48 6.35
N GLU A 162 1.85 -10.54 6.67
CA GLU A 162 3.32 -10.54 6.70
C GLU A 162 3.92 -10.34 5.31
N GLN A 163 3.30 -10.93 4.27
CA GLN A 163 3.76 -10.75 2.90
C GLN A 163 3.54 -9.31 2.44
N VAL A 164 2.35 -8.76 2.73
CA VAL A 164 2.00 -7.37 2.39
C VAL A 164 2.95 -6.40 3.10
N ALA A 165 3.17 -6.59 4.40
CA ALA A 165 4.08 -5.78 5.19
C ALA A 165 5.52 -5.79 4.65
N ARG A 166 6.05 -6.97 4.25
CA ARG A 166 7.40 -7.07 3.67
C ARG A 166 7.56 -6.23 2.40
N VAL A 167 6.55 -6.24 1.53
CA VAL A 167 6.59 -5.45 0.29
C VAL A 167 6.54 -3.95 0.62
N ILE A 168 5.61 -3.53 1.48
CA ILE A 168 5.48 -2.12 1.90
C ILE A 168 6.77 -1.60 2.54
N VAL A 169 7.36 -2.35 3.47
CA VAL A 169 8.60 -1.96 4.13
C VAL A 169 9.75 -1.86 3.13
N LYS A 170 9.88 -2.84 2.22
CA LYS A 170 10.91 -2.79 1.17
C LYS A 170 10.76 -1.55 0.29
N ASP A 171 9.56 -1.25 -0.16
CA ASP A 171 9.29 -0.11 -1.03
C ASP A 171 9.53 1.22 -0.31
N ALA A 172 9.09 1.34 0.94
CA ALA A 172 9.33 2.51 1.77
C ALA A 172 10.82 2.76 2.02
N ILE A 173 11.59 1.70 2.33
CA ILE A 173 13.05 1.77 2.49
C ILE A 173 13.71 2.23 1.19
N GLN A 174 13.26 1.72 0.05
CA GLN A 174 13.79 2.08 -1.25
C GLN A 174 13.37 3.49 -1.69
N GLY A 175 12.44 4.14 -1.00
CA GLY A 175 11.88 5.44 -1.36
C GLY A 175 10.89 5.36 -2.53
N ASN A 176 10.39 4.16 -2.85
CA ASN A 176 9.39 3.96 -3.90
C ASN A 176 8.10 4.69 -3.53
N PHE A 177 7.56 5.48 -4.46
CA PHE A 177 6.34 6.23 -4.20
C PHE A 177 5.11 5.31 -4.15
N ASN A 178 5.03 4.33 -5.03
CA ASN A 178 3.94 3.35 -5.04
C ASN A 178 4.44 2.00 -4.50
N SER A 179 3.68 1.40 -3.59
CA SER A 179 3.86 0.02 -3.15
C SER A 179 2.59 -0.79 -3.43
N PHE A 180 2.74 -1.95 -4.06
CA PHE A 180 1.60 -2.77 -4.47
C PHE A 180 1.91 -4.25 -4.30
N VAL A 181 0.86 -5.05 -4.11
CA VAL A 181 0.98 -6.51 -4.00
C VAL A 181 0.02 -7.15 -5.01
N GLY A 182 0.52 -8.13 -5.76
CA GLY A 182 -0.25 -8.84 -6.78
C GLY A 182 -0.47 -8.05 -8.07
N SER A 183 -1.14 -8.68 -9.03
CA SER A 183 -1.42 -8.11 -10.35
C SER A 183 -2.45 -6.99 -10.30
N ASP A 184 -3.47 -7.13 -9.46
CA ASP A 184 -4.53 -6.11 -9.33
C ASP A 184 -3.97 -4.84 -8.71
N GLY A 185 -3.13 -4.97 -7.68
CA GLY A 185 -2.40 -3.84 -7.09
C GLY A 185 -1.46 -3.16 -8.09
N TYR A 186 -0.75 -3.93 -8.92
CA TYR A 186 0.11 -3.38 -9.98
C TYR A 186 -0.69 -2.62 -11.05
N MET A 187 -1.82 -3.19 -11.48
CA MET A 187 -2.70 -2.52 -12.43
C MET A 187 -3.28 -1.24 -11.83
N LEU A 188 -3.73 -1.29 -10.57
CA LEU A 188 -4.28 -0.15 -9.86
C LEU A 188 -3.23 0.96 -9.67
N SER A 189 -1.99 0.62 -9.34
CA SER A 189 -0.93 1.62 -9.15
C SER A 189 -0.61 2.37 -10.44
N ILE A 190 -0.63 1.69 -11.60
CA ILE A 190 -0.47 2.34 -12.92
C ILE A 190 -1.69 3.20 -13.27
N LEU A 191 -2.90 2.70 -13.03
CA LEU A 191 -4.13 3.45 -13.34
C LEU A 191 -4.33 4.69 -12.47
N THR A 192 -3.77 4.68 -11.26
CA THR A 192 -3.86 5.79 -10.31
C THR A 192 -2.58 6.63 -10.24
N SER A 193 -1.57 6.32 -11.06
CA SER A 193 -0.28 7.01 -10.98
C SER A 193 -0.40 8.50 -11.30
N GLY A 194 -1.26 8.92 -12.23
CA GLY A 194 -1.54 10.35 -12.46
C GLY A 194 -0.28 11.21 -12.62
N MET A 195 -0.09 12.19 -11.72
CA MET A 195 1.10 13.05 -11.63
C MET A 195 2.05 12.64 -10.48
N SER A 196 1.91 11.42 -9.99
CA SER A 196 2.73 10.89 -8.89
C SER A 196 4.22 10.82 -9.27
N PRO A 197 5.13 11.01 -8.31
CA PRO A 197 6.56 10.84 -8.53
C PRO A 197 6.90 9.43 -9.03
N VAL A 198 7.84 9.37 -9.97
CA VAL A 198 8.42 8.12 -10.49
C VAL A 198 9.81 7.93 -9.91
N THR A 199 10.12 6.74 -9.39
CA THR A 199 11.42 6.48 -8.72
C THR A 199 12.42 5.81 -9.64
N SER A 200 11.96 5.32 -10.80
CA SER A 200 12.80 4.82 -11.87
C SER A 200 12.23 5.16 -13.25
N ILE A 201 13.11 5.27 -14.25
CA ILE A 201 12.69 5.51 -15.62
C ILE A 201 11.92 4.31 -16.19
N THR A 202 12.29 3.10 -15.77
CA THR A 202 11.61 1.86 -16.15
C THR A 202 10.17 1.85 -15.68
N GLU A 203 9.91 2.29 -14.44
CA GLU A 203 8.55 2.45 -13.91
C GLU A 203 7.78 3.47 -14.75
N GLY A 204 8.38 4.62 -15.07
CA GLY A 204 7.74 5.63 -15.91
C GLY A 204 7.38 5.11 -17.30
N LEU A 205 8.28 4.35 -17.93
CA LEU A 205 8.00 3.74 -19.23
C LEU A 205 6.88 2.70 -19.15
N GLN A 206 6.88 1.86 -18.11
CA GLN A 206 5.80 0.89 -17.87
C GLN A 206 4.46 1.61 -17.68
N GLN A 207 4.42 2.70 -16.92
CA GLN A 207 3.20 3.50 -16.74
C GLN A 207 2.69 4.03 -18.10
N VAL A 208 3.55 4.70 -18.88
CA VAL A 208 3.16 5.27 -20.19
C VAL A 208 2.64 4.19 -21.15
N VAL A 209 3.33 3.05 -21.23
CA VAL A 209 2.98 1.97 -22.18
C VAL A 209 1.73 1.22 -21.74
N CYS A 210 1.61 0.90 -20.44
CA CYS A 210 0.54 0.04 -19.93
C CYS A 210 -0.74 0.80 -19.60
N MET A 211 -0.69 2.12 -19.34
CA MET A 211 -1.84 2.89 -18.85
C MET A 211 -3.08 2.76 -19.75
N GLY A 212 -2.92 2.89 -21.07
CA GLY A 212 -4.04 2.75 -22.01
C GLY A 212 -4.64 1.34 -22.02
N ILE A 213 -3.80 0.32 -22.01
CA ILE A 213 -4.21 -1.09 -22.03
C ILE A 213 -4.94 -1.44 -20.73
N PHE A 214 -4.35 -1.10 -19.59
CA PHE A 214 -4.96 -1.32 -18.28
C PHE A 214 -6.23 -0.52 -18.10
N ARG A 215 -6.35 0.66 -18.74
CA ARG A 215 -7.59 1.43 -18.69
C ARG A 215 -8.73 0.71 -19.38
N ILE A 216 -8.46 0.09 -20.53
CA ILE A 216 -9.45 -0.73 -21.25
C ILE A 216 -9.87 -1.92 -20.38
N ILE A 217 -8.91 -2.65 -19.80
CA ILE A 217 -9.21 -3.77 -18.87
C ILE A 217 -10.04 -3.29 -17.67
N GLY A 218 -9.65 -2.17 -17.08
CA GLY A 218 -10.35 -1.56 -15.95
C GLY A 218 -11.80 -1.17 -16.27
N LEU A 219 -12.11 -0.78 -17.51
CA LEU A 219 -13.50 -0.52 -17.92
C LEU A 219 -14.35 -1.79 -17.91
N PHE A 220 -13.78 -2.95 -18.27
CA PHE A 220 -14.47 -4.24 -18.14
C PHE A 220 -14.68 -4.63 -16.66
N TYR A 221 -13.69 -4.37 -15.80
CA TYR A 221 -13.83 -4.58 -14.35
C TYR A 221 -14.98 -3.75 -13.78
N LEU A 222 -15.02 -2.45 -14.08
CA LEU A 222 -16.09 -1.56 -13.64
C LEU A 222 -17.47 -2.01 -14.16
N GLY A 223 -17.56 -2.39 -15.44
CA GLY A 223 -18.80 -2.93 -16.00
C GLY A 223 -19.25 -4.24 -15.31
N SER A 224 -18.31 -5.10 -14.93
CA SER A 224 -18.58 -6.32 -14.15
C SER A 224 -19.09 -5.99 -12.75
N PHE A 225 -18.45 -5.05 -12.05
CA PHE A 225 -18.88 -4.60 -10.72
C PHE A 225 -20.27 -3.97 -10.75
N ASP A 226 -20.53 -3.07 -11.70
CA ASP A 226 -21.86 -2.48 -11.92
C ASP A 226 -22.91 -3.58 -12.18
N SER A 227 -22.55 -4.60 -12.95
CA SER A 227 -23.42 -5.74 -13.23
C SER A 227 -23.71 -6.60 -11.99
N ILE A 228 -22.74 -6.75 -11.07
CA ILE A 228 -22.95 -7.43 -9.78
C ILE A 228 -23.90 -6.60 -8.90
N VAL A 229 -23.63 -5.31 -8.75
CA VAL A 229 -24.45 -4.39 -7.94
C VAL A 229 -25.89 -4.36 -8.44
N ARG A 230 -26.11 -4.24 -9.75
CA ARG A 230 -27.46 -4.29 -10.35
C ARG A 230 -28.17 -5.62 -10.09
N ARG A 231 -27.45 -6.75 -10.19
CA ARG A 231 -28.03 -8.07 -9.89
C ARG A 231 -28.47 -8.19 -8.44
N CYS A 232 -27.65 -7.76 -7.49
CA CYS A 232 -27.99 -7.75 -6.06
C CYS A 232 -29.16 -6.81 -5.75
N MET A 233 -29.22 -5.63 -6.38
CA MET A 233 -30.36 -4.71 -6.26
C MET A 233 -31.68 -5.35 -6.71
N MET A 234 -31.70 -5.91 -7.93
CA MET A 234 -32.89 -6.58 -8.48
C MET A 234 -33.35 -7.78 -7.64
N GLN A 235 -32.42 -8.50 -7.01
CA GLN A 235 -32.75 -9.60 -6.10
C GLN A 235 -33.42 -9.10 -4.81
N ARG A 236 -32.90 -8.02 -4.21
CA ARG A 236 -33.49 -7.38 -3.03
C ARG A 236 -34.91 -6.89 -3.30
N GLU A 237 -35.13 -6.17 -4.41
CA GLU A 237 -36.47 -5.67 -4.79
C GLU A 237 -37.48 -6.80 -4.97
N LYS A 238 -37.07 -7.93 -5.57
CA LYS A 238 -37.95 -9.10 -5.72
C LYS A 238 -38.32 -9.71 -4.38
N SER A 239 -37.37 -9.85 -3.45
CA SER A 239 -37.63 -10.37 -2.11
C SER A 239 -38.59 -9.46 -1.32
N GLU A 240 -38.40 -8.14 -1.37
CA GLU A 240 -39.30 -7.18 -0.71
C GLU A 240 -40.72 -7.17 -1.28
N ASN A 241 -40.88 -7.43 -2.57
CA ASN A 241 -42.20 -7.52 -3.20
C ASN A 241 -42.93 -8.82 -2.87
N ILE A 242 -42.20 -9.92 -2.63
CA ILE A 242 -42.78 -11.19 -2.17
C ILE A 242 -43.31 -11.04 -0.74
N ASP A 243 -42.51 -10.48 0.18
CA ASP A 243 -42.90 -10.24 1.58
C ASP A 243 -44.09 -9.28 1.75
N LYS A 244 -44.38 -8.44 0.76
CA LYS A 244 -45.55 -7.52 0.75
C LYS A 244 -46.83 -8.15 0.20
N THR A 245 -46.71 -9.30 -0.47
CA THR A 245 -47.83 -9.98 -1.13
C THR A 245 -48.34 -11.18 -0.31
N GLU A 246 -47.60 -11.59 0.73
CA GLU A 246 -48.02 -12.53 1.79
C GLU A 246 -48.58 -11.80 3.02
#